data_AF-A0A2M7MA80-F1
#
_entry.id   AF-A0A2M7MA80-F1
#
_cell.length_a   1.000
_cell.length_b   1.000
_cell.length_c   1.000
_cell.angle_alpha   90.00
_cell.angle_beta   90.00
_cell.angle_gamma   90.00
#
_symmetry.space_group_name_H-M   'P 1'
#
loop_
_entity.id
_entity.type
_entity.pdbx_description
1 polymer ?
#
loop_
_entity_poly.entity_id
_entity_poly.type
_entity_poly.pdbx_seq_one_letter_code
_entity_poly.pdbx_strand_id
1 'polypeptide(L)'
;MAHQSDLIADNIESYLHQHENKELLRFITCGSVDDGKSTLIGRLLHDSKMIFEDQLAAINKDSKKHGTTGEEVDLALLVDGLQSEREQG
;
A
#
# COMPACT_ATOMS: atom_id res chain seq x y z
N MET A 1 2.40 -7.72 -10.62
CA MET A 1 2.70 -7.56 -12.07
C MET A 1 1.89 -6.37 -12.54
N ALA A 2 2.52 -5.33 -13.09
CA ALA A 2 1.77 -4.25 -13.70
C ALA A 2 0.97 -4.87 -14.85
N HIS A 3 -0.34 -4.63 -14.89
CA HIS A 3 -1.21 -5.14 -15.93
C HIS A 3 -0.73 -4.57 -17.26
N GLN A 4 0.13 -5.30 -17.97
CA GLN A 4 0.52 -4.99 -19.33
C GLN A 4 -0.68 -5.39 -20.17
N SER A 5 -1.59 -4.43 -20.35
CA SER A 5 -2.81 -4.65 -21.12
C SER A 5 -2.41 -4.82 -22.58
N ASP A 6 -2.90 -5.85 -23.26
CA ASP A 6 -2.63 -6.06 -24.71
C ASP A 6 -2.96 -4.80 -25.54
N LEU A 7 -3.91 -3.98 -25.06
CA LEU A 7 -4.26 -2.65 -25.55
C LEU A 7 -3.08 -1.66 -25.64
N ILE A 8 -2.09 -1.73 -24.76
CA ILE A 8 -0.93 -0.83 -24.79
C ILE A 8 -0.07 -1.10 -26.04
N ALA A 9 0.04 -2.38 -26.44
CA ALA A 9 0.84 -2.80 -27.58
C ALA A 9 0.08 -2.62 -28.91
N ASP A 10 -1.21 -2.95 -28.92
CA ASP A 10 -2.01 -3.01 -30.15
C ASP A 10 -2.77 -1.70 -30.46
N ASN A 11 -3.17 -0.93 -29.44
CA ASN A 11 -3.98 0.27 -29.62
C ASN A 11 -3.86 1.26 -28.45
N ILE A 12 -2.79 2.04 -28.46
CA ILE A 12 -2.48 3.01 -27.39
C ILE A 12 -3.54 4.10 -27.24
N GLU A 13 -4.18 4.56 -28.33
CA GLU A 13 -5.23 5.60 -28.26
C GLU A 13 -6.46 5.13 -27.47
N SER A 14 -6.89 3.88 -27.69
CA SER A 14 -8.03 3.30 -26.95
C SER A 14 -7.69 3.11 -25.47
N TYR A 15 -6.45 2.72 -25.17
CA TYR A 15 -5.97 2.63 -23.79
C TYR A 15 -6.00 3.98 -23.09
N LEU A 16 -5.50 5.03 -23.76
CA LEU A 16 -5.46 6.39 -23.23
C LEU A 16 -6.88 6.91 -22.97
N HIS A 17 -7.82 6.75 -23.91
CA HIS A 17 -9.21 7.18 -23.71
C HIS A 17 -9.93 6.46 -22.57
N GLN A 18 -9.66 5.16 -22.35
CA GLN A 18 -10.19 4.45 -21.18
C GLN A 18 -9.64 4.99 -19.85
N HIS A 19 -8.42 5.52 -19.88
CA HIS A 19 -7.70 5.98 -18.68
C HIS A 19 -7.83 7.49 -18.45
N GLU A 20 -8.29 8.25 -19.43
CA GLU A 20 -8.44 9.71 -19.41
C GLU A 20 -9.47 10.17 -18.36
N ASN A 21 -10.50 9.37 -18.11
CA ASN A 21 -11.62 9.72 -17.22
C ASN A 21 -11.66 8.87 -15.93
N LYS A 22 -10.51 8.50 -15.37
CA LYS A 22 -10.51 7.77 -14.10
C LYS A 22 -11.05 8.65 -12.97
N GLU A 23 -12.16 8.22 -12.38
CA GLU A 23 -12.77 8.91 -11.24
C GLU A 23 -11.98 8.68 -9.95
N LEU A 24 -12.07 9.64 -9.03
CA LEU A 24 -11.44 9.54 -7.71
C LEU A 24 -12.21 8.56 -6.83
N LEU A 25 -11.60 7.41 -6.54
CA LEU A 25 -12.12 6.49 -5.52
C LEU A 25 -11.77 6.99 -4.12
N ARG A 26 -12.78 7.27 -3.30
CA ARG A 26 -12.62 7.51 -1.85
C ARG A 26 -12.96 6.22 -1.11
N PHE A 27 -11.98 5.65 -0.43
CA PHE A 27 -12.10 4.38 0.28
C PHE A 27 -11.79 4.57 1.76
N ILE A 28 -12.53 3.87 2.63
CA ILE A 28 -12.31 3.83 4.08
C ILE A 28 -12.34 2.37 4.56
N THR A 29 -11.48 2.03 5.51
CA THR A 29 -11.52 0.74 6.22
C THR A 29 -12.11 0.94 7.62
N CYS A 30 -13.08 0.12 8.02
CA CYS A 30 -13.63 0.09 9.37
C CYS A 30 -13.72 -1.36 9.90
N GLY A 31 -13.66 -1.54 11.22
CA GLY A 31 -13.56 -2.86 11.86
C GLY A 31 -13.00 -2.76 13.29
N SER A 32 -13.03 -3.87 14.03
CA SER A 32 -12.54 -4.02 15.40
C SER A 32 -11.02 -3.77 15.51
N VAL A 33 -10.54 -3.62 16.75
CA VAL A 33 -9.10 -3.73 17.06
C VAL A 33 -8.61 -5.10 16.57
N ASP A 34 -7.41 -5.13 15.97
CA ASP A 34 -6.75 -6.32 15.37
C ASP A 34 -7.37 -6.92 14.09
N ASP A 35 -8.38 -6.29 13.49
CA ASP A 35 -8.94 -6.75 12.19
C ASP A 35 -8.03 -6.49 10.96
N GLY A 36 -6.78 -6.07 11.17
CA GLY A 36 -5.81 -5.87 10.07
C GLY A 36 -6.11 -4.70 9.13
N LYS A 37 -6.88 -3.69 9.58
CA LYS A 37 -7.25 -2.49 8.80
C LYS A 37 -6.02 -1.75 8.26
N SER A 38 -5.06 -1.42 9.14
CA SER A 38 -3.81 -0.75 8.77
C SER A 38 -2.96 -1.63 7.85
N THR A 39 -2.92 -2.95 8.09
CA THR A 39 -2.23 -3.92 7.24
C THR A 39 -2.78 -3.94 5.81
N LEU A 40 -4.11 -3.90 5.65
CA LEU A 40 -4.76 -3.88 4.33
C LEU A 40 -4.44 -2.59 3.57
N ILE A 41 -4.51 -1.43 4.23
CA ILE A 41 -4.14 -0.14 3.61
C ILE A 41 -2.65 -0.15 3.23
N GLY A 42 -1.78 -0.62 4.12
CA GLY A 42 -0.34 -0.75 3.86
C GLY A 42 -0.04 -1.64 2.65
N ARG A 43 -0.75 -2.76 2.52
CA ARG A 43 -0.64 -3.66 1.35
C ARG A 43 -1.11 -3.04 0.06
N LEU A 44 -2.23 -2.30 0.09
CA LEU A 44 -2.73 -1.58 -1.10
C LEU A 44 -1.73 -0.53 -1.58
N LEU A 45 -1.10 0.22 -0.65
CA LEU A 45 -0.07 1.21 -0.99
C LEU A 45 1.18 0.56 -1.56
N HIS A 46 1.61 -0.57 -0.99
CA HIS A 46 2.73 -1.36 -1.46
C HIS A 46 2.51 -1.89 -2.88
N ASP A 47 1.38 -2.57 -3.11
CA ASP A 47 1.08 -3.22 -4.38
C ASP A 47 0.80 -2.21 -5.50
N SER A 48 0.32 -1.02 -5.14
CA SER A 48 0.15 0.11 -6.08
C SER A 48 1.48 0.75 -6.49
N LYS A 49 2.63 0.30 -5.96
CA LYS A 49 3.96 0.90 -6.16
C LYS A 49 3.99 2.40 -5.82
N MET A 50 3.12 2.84 -4.92
CA MET A 50 3.05 4.24 -4.47
C MET A 50 4.05 4.54 -3.35
N ILE A 51 4.84 3.54 -2.93
CA ILE A 51 5.86 3.65 -1.88
C ILE A 51 7.23 3.81 -2.56
N PHE A 52 7.93 4.90 -2.24
CA PHE A 52 9.31 5.09 -2.64
C PHE A 52 10.23 4.05 -1.98
N GLU A 53 11.24 3.56 -2.70
CA GLU A 53 12.16 2.52 -2.19
C GLU A 53 12.82 2.91 -0.86
N ASP A 54 13.13 4.20 -0.68
CA ASP A 54 13.71 4.77 0.53
C ASP A 54 12.79 4.57 1.76
N GLN A 55 11.48 4.72 1.56
CA GLN A 55 10.47 4.53 2.61
C GLN A 55 10.30 3.06 2.94
N LEU A 56 10.34 2.20 1.92
CA LEU A 56 10.30 0.76 2.10
C LEU A 56 11.52 0.26 2.89
N ALA A 57 12.71 0.80 2.61
CA ALA A 57 13.94 0.48 3.33
C ALA A 57 13.90 0.92 4.80
N ALA A 58 13.32 2.10 5.08
CA ALA A 58 13.11 2.57 6.44
C ALA A 58 12.16 1.63 7.23
N ILE A 59 11.04 1.22 6.62
CA ILE A 59 10.08 0.31 7.24
C ILE A 59 10.67 -1.08 7.46
N ASN A 60 11.45 -1.61 6.51
CA ASN A 60 12.15 -2.88 6.70
C ASN A 60 13.07 -2.88 7.93
N LYS A 61 13.71 -1.74 8.21
CA LYS A 61 14.56 -1.57 9.39
C LYS A 61 13.74 -1.48 10.67
N ASP A 62 12.61 -0.77 10.64
CA ASP A 62 11.74 -0.59 11.79
C ASP A 62 10.92 -1.84 12.12
N SER A 63 10.50 -2.61 11.10
CA SER A 63 9.85 -3.92 11.22
C SER A 63 10.74 -4.93 11.96
N LYS A 64 12.05 -4.91 11.73
CA LYS A 64 12.99 -5.75 12.49
C LYS A 64 13.09 -5.38 13.98
N LYS A 65 12.66 -4.18 14.36
CA LYS A 65 12.80 -3.65 15.72
C LYS A 65 11.49 -3.65 16.51
N HIS A 66 10.36 -3.44 15.84
CA HIS A 66 9.02 -3.33 16.45
C HIS A 66 7.94 -4.13 15.71
N GLY A 67 8.30 -4.95 14.72
CA GLY A 67 7.31 -5.62 13.86
C GLY A 67 6.52 -6.70 14.60
N THR A 68 5.22 -6.69 14.37
CA THR A 68 4.27 -7.68 14.93
C THR A 68 4.19 -8.95 14.06
N THR A 69 4.74 -8.89 12.84
CA THR A 69 4.63 -9.92 11.79
C THR A 69 5.89 -10.80 11.63
N GLY A 70 6.86 -10.71 12.55
CA GLY A 70 8.05 -11.56 12.54
C GLY A 70 9.10 -11.14 11.50
N GLU A 71 9.43 -12.01 10.54
CA GLU A 71 10.42 -11.71 9.48
C GLU A 71 9.82 -11.01 8.24
N GLU A 72 8.50 -10.94 8.14
CA GLU A 72 7.84 -10.20 7.05
C GLU A 72 7.84 -8.69 7.32
N VAL A 73 7.71 -7.93 6.24
CA VAL A 73 7.65 -6.46 6.30
C VAL A 73 6.31 -6.06 6.90
N ASP A 74 6.35 -5.41 8.05
CA ASP A 74 5.15 -4.90 8.69
C ASP A 74 4.67 -3.62 7.97
N LEU A 75 3.80 -3.84 6.98
CA LEU A 75 3.24 -2.76 6.16
C LEU A 75 2.26 -1.87 6.94
N ALA A 76 1.82 -2.26 8.14
CA ALA A 76 1.00 -1.40 9.00
C ALA A 76 1.79 -0.18 9.48
N LEU A 77 3.11 -0.32 9.66
CA LEU A 77 4.01 0.78 10.05
C LEU A 77 4.07 1.95 9.06
N LEU A 78 3.65 1.73 7.81
CA LEU A 78 3.50 2.79 6.80
C LEU A 78 2.33 3.74 7.13
N VAL A 79 1.29 3.21 7.77
CA VAL A 79 0.02 3.91 8.02
C VAL A 79 -0.06 4.38 9.46
N ASP A 80 0.49 3.60 10.41
CA ASP A 80 0.53 3.93 11.83
C ASP A 80 1.70 4.91 12.11
N GLY A 81 1.47 6.17 11.74
CA GLY A 81 2.43 7.26 11.77
C GLY A 81 2.54 7.97 13.13
N LEU A 82 1.57 7.77 14.03
CA LEU A 82 1.63 8.37 15.37
C LEU A 82 2.46 7.50 16.31
N GLN A 83 3.41 8.14 17.00
CA GLN A 83 4.25 7.47 18.00
C GLN A 83 3.41 6.79 19.09
N SER A 84 2.25 7.35 19.43
CA SER A 84 1.31 6.76 20.37
C SER A 84 0.66 5.47 19.88
N GLU A 85 0.48 5.29 18.56
CA GLU A 85 -0.05 4.05 17.98
C GLU A 85 1.03 2.96 17.97
N ARG A 86 2.29 3.35 17.75
CA ARG A 86 3.45 2.45 17.76
C ARG A 86 3.81 1.90 19.14
N GLU A 87 3.45 2.60 20.22
CA GLU A 87 3.67 2.17 21.60
C GLU A 87 2.50 1.32 22.16
N GLN A 88 1.36 1.33 21.46
CA GLN A 88 0.13 0.62 21.86
C GLN A 88 -0.14 -0.65 21.04
N GLY A 89 0.52 -0.80 19.89
CA GLY A 89 0.53 -2.00 19.06
C GLY A 89 1.59 -3.02 19.46
#